data_AF-A0A8H4BAK8-F1
#
_entry.id   AF-A0A8H4BAK8-F1
#
_cell.length_a   1.000
_cell.length_b   1.000
_cell.length_c   1.000
_cell.angle_alpha   90.00
_cell.angle_beta   90.00
_cell.angle_gamma   90.00
#
_symmetry.space_group_name_H-M   'P 1'
#
loop_
_entity.id
_entity.type
_entity.pdbx_description
1 polymer ?
#
loop_
_entity_poly.entity_id
_entity_poly.type
_entity_poly.pdbx_seq_one_letter_code
_entity_poly.pdbx_strand_id
1 'polypeptide(L)'
;MFRNQYDNDVSTWSPQGRIHQVEYAVEAVKQGSAAIGLRSDKFAILLALKRSSGELASYQKKLIKIDDHMGIGIAGLTSDARVLSNFMRSEAMRSKMLYDRPLPTQRIVNAIADKAQVNTQQYGRRPYGVGLLVIGYDETGPHLFECSPSGTSFEYYAMSIGARSQSAKTYLERYREDFTNASLEELVRHGLQALRDTLQQDKDLNINNTSLGIVGEGHPFEIVEGEALQRYLDLLGEDTGRTRATGPGGAPANTSSGSNNDSEPSDPAAAVLFEAADPMDTDN
;
A
#
# COMPACT_ATOMS: atom_id res chain seq x y z
N MET A 1 33.34 -4.85 5.60
CA MET A 1 31.90 -4.96 5.23
C MET A 1 31.38 -6.24 5.85
N PHE A 2 30.45 -6.16 6.81
CA PHE A 2 29.87 -7.37 7.41
C PHE A 2 28.98 -8.03 6.36
N ARG A 3 29.39 -9.20 5.87
CA ARG A 3 28.60 -10.01 4.94
C ARG A 3 27.68 -10.89 5.79
N ASN A 4 26.38 -10.65 5.72
CA ASN A 4 25.41 -11.51 6.40
C ASN A 4 25.43 -12.88 5.71
N GLN A 5 25.52 -13.97 6.46
CA GLN A 5 25.56 -15.33 5.88
C GLN A 5 24.14 -15.90 5.68
N TYR A 6 23.14 -15.29 6.31
CA TYR A 6 21.75 -15.78 6.38
C TYR A 6 20.79 -15.04 5.44
N ASP A 7 21.30 -14.33 4.43
CA ASP A 7 20.49 -13.48 3.56
C ASP A 7 20.50 -13.90 2.09
N ASN A 8 21.15 -15.02 1.73
CA ASN A 8 21.26 -15.43 0.33
C ASN A 8 20.01 -16.16 -0.18
N ASP A 9 19.36 -16.96 0.66
CA ASP A 9 18.26 -17.85 0.27
C ASP A 9 17.04 -17.70 1.18
N VAL A 10 15.87 -18.01 0.65
CA VAL A 10 14.59 -17.90 1.37
C VAL A 10 14.36 -19.02 2.39
N SER A 11 15.07 -20.15 2.25
CA SER A 11 14.98 -21.31 3.13
C SER A 11 15.89 -21.23 4.37
N THR A 12 16.69 -20.16 4.51
CA THR A 12 17.65 -20.01 5.60
C THR A 12 17.12 -19.04 6.64
N TRP A 13 16.94 -19.54 7.87
CA TRP A 13 16.58 -18.72 9.03
C TRP A 13 17.82 -18.06 9.63
N SER A 14 17.68 -16.81 10.05
CA SER A 14 18.68 -16.14 10.86
C SER A 14 18.65 -16.64 12.31
N PRO A 15 19.74 -16.44 13.10
CA PRO A 15 19.74 -16.74 14.54
C PRO A 15 18.67 -15.99 15.34
N GLN A 16 18.12 -14.90 14.80
CA GLN A 16 17.02 -14.13 15.40
C GLN A 16 15.63 -14.63 14.97
N GLY A 17 15.53 -15.74 14.23
CA GLY A 17 14.25 -16.27 13.75
C GLY A 17 13.62 -15.43 12.63
N ARG A 18 14.44 -14.83 11.76
CA ARG A 18 13.97 -13.99 10.65
C ARG A 18 14.36 -14.61 9.30
N ILE A 19 13.56 -14.34 8.27
CA ILE A 19 13.88 -14.67 6.87
C ILE A 19 14.17 -13.37 6.11
N HIS A 20 15.45 -13.02 5.96
CA HIS A 20 15.84 -11.73 5.38
C HIS A 20 15.35 -11.53 3.94
N GLN A 21 15.32 -12.59 3.11
CA GLN A 21 14.82 -12.51 1.73
C GLN A 21 13.34 -12.07 1.66
N VAL A 22 12.51 -12.47 2.64
CA VAL A 22 11.11 -12.02 2.72
C VAL A 22 11.05 -10.55 3.11
N GLU A 23 11.87 -10.12 4.07
CA GLU A 23 11.93 -8.72 4.50
C GLU A 23 12.41 -7.80 3.38
N TYR A 24 13.39 -8.22 2.58
CA TYR A 24 13.85 -7.48 1.42
C TYR A 24 12.75 -7.35 0.35
N ALA A 25 11.94 -8.39 0.16
CA ALA A 25 10.78 -8.33 -0.73
C ALA A 25 9.71 -7.35 -0.22
N VAL A 26 9.48 -7.28 1.09
CA VAL A 26 8.60 -6.27 1.71
C VAL A 26 9.15 -4.86 1.51
N GLU A 27 10.46 -4.66 1.62
CA GLU A 27 11.10 -3.37 1.31
C GLU A 27 10.94 -2.97 -0.16
N ALA A 28 10.95 -3.92 -1.10
CA ALA A 28 10.70 -3.64 -2.52
C ALA A 28 9.30 -3.03 -2.75
N VAL A 29 8.30 -3.41 -1.95
CA VAL A 29 6.95 -2.81 -2.00
C VAL A 29 7.00 -1.32 -1.66
N LYS A 30 7.77 -0.94 -0.63
CA LYS A 30 7.94 0.46 -0.19
C LYS A 30 8.62 1.33 -1.24
N GLN A 31 9.38 0.75 -2.18
CA GLN A 31 10.00 1.50 -3.29
C GLN A 31 9.01 1.80 -4.42
N GLY A 32 7.95 1.00 -4.56
CA GLY A 32 6.84 1.28 -5.46
C GLY A 32 6.17 2.61 -5.15
N SER A 33 5.54 3.27 -6.12
CA SER A 33 4.75 4.47 -5.82
C SER A 33 3.55 4.13 -4.92
N ALA A 34 2.95 5.14 -4.29
CA ALA A 34 1.82 4.93 -3.40
C ALA A 34 0.60 4.33 -4.13
N ALA A 35 -0.12 3.46 -3.42
CA ALA A 35 -1.46 3.02 -3.72
C ALA A 35 -2.28 3.03 -2.44
N ILE A 36 -3.56 3.38 -2.55
CA ILE A 36 -4.50 3.54 -1.44
C ILE A 36 -5.76 2.77 -1.79
N GLY A 37 -6.31 2.08 -0.81
CA GLY A 37 -7.61 1.45 -0.87
C GLY A 37 -8.49 1.95 0.26
N LEU A 38 -9.78 2.13 -0.04
CA LEU A 38 -10.82 2.53 0.90
C LEU A 38 -12.10 1.78 0.60
N ARG A 39 -12.89 1.46 1.62
CA ARG A 39 -14.26 0.96 1.44
C ARG A 39 -15.26 1.67 2.34
N SER A 40 -16.44 1.90 1.79
CA SER A 40 -17.68 2.18 2.52
C SER A 40 -18.53 0.91 2.58
N ASP A 41 -19.78 1.00 3.00
CA ASP A 41 -20.73 -0.12 2.99
C ASP A 41 -21.22 -0.48 1.58
N LYS A 42 -21.05 0.41 0.61
CA LYS A 42 -21.56 0.25 -0.76
C LYS A 42 -20.47 0.17 -1.82
N PHE A 43 -19.32 0.81 -1.58
CA PHE A 43 -18.27 0.95 -2.58
C PHE A 43 -16.91 0.60 -1.99
N ALA A 44 -16.04 0.03 -2.81
CA ALA A 44 -14.61 -0.03 -2.58
C ALA A 44 -13.89 0.70 -3.71
N ILE A 45 -12.87 1.47 -3.36
CA ILE A 45 -12.08 2.24 -4.31
C ILE A 45 -10.59 1.97 -4.16
N LEU A 46 -9.87 2.14 -5.25
CA LEU A 46 -8.42 2.16 -5.31
C LEU A 46 -7.94 3.46 -5.93
N LEU A 47 -6.93 4.08 -5.33
CA LEU A 47 -6.26 5.24 -5.87
C LEU A 47 -4.78 4.95 -5.97
N ALA A 48 -4.18 5.22 -7.13
CA ALA A 48 -2.77 4.94 -7.36
C ALA A 48 -2.06 6.13 -7.98
N LEU A 49 -0.89 6.44 -7.41
CA LEU A 49 0.04 7.41 -7.99
C LEU A 49 0.90 6.73 -9.05
N LYS A 50 0.75 7.11 -10.30
CA LYS A 50 1.56 6.67 -11.42
C LYS A 50 2.85 7.49 -11.50
N ARG A 51 3.95 6.83 -11.83
CA ARG A 51 5.24 7.49 -12.14
C ARG A 51 5.48 7.44 -13.64
N SER A 52 6.12 8.49 -14.14
CA SER A 52 6.75 8.49 -15.46
C SER A 52 8.27 8.54 -15.28
N SER A 53 9.01 7.87 -16.15
CA SER A 53 10.48 7.88 -16.14
C SER A 53 11.09 9.14 -16.77
N GLY A 54 10.27 9.98 -17.40
CA GLY A 54 10.66 11.24 -18.03
C GLY A 54 9.50 11.85 -18.81
N GLU A 55 9.66 13.07 -19.32
CA GLU A 55 8.58 13.80 -20.01
C GLU A 55 8.03 13.09 -21.25
N LEU A 56 8.90 12.33 -21.94
CA LEU A 56 8.52 11.57 -23.13
C LEU A 56 7.95 10.18 -22.84
N ALA A 57 7.98 9.75 -21.57
CA ALA A 57 7.53 8.42 -21.19
C ALA A 57 6.06 8.43 -20.77
N SER A 58 5.34 7.36 -21.15
CA SER A 58 3.99 7.12 -20.66
C SER A 58 4.01 6.76 -19.18
N TYR A 59 2.97 7.18 -18.46
CA TYR A 59 2.77 6.77 -17.07
C TYR A 59 2.51 5.26 -16.96
N GLN A 60 3.21 4.62 -16.03
CA GLN A 60 3.04 3.19 -15.80
C GLN A 60 1.70 2.91 -15.12
N LYS A 61 0.90 2.02 -15.71
CA LYS A 61 -0.39 1.57 -15.14
C LYS A 61 -0.18 0.82 -13.83
N LYS A 62 -1.01 1.12 -12.84
CA LYS A 62 -0.94 0.53 -11.49
C LYS A 62 -2.21 -0.17 -11.04
N LEU A 63 -3.33 0.14 -11.67
CA LEU A 63 -4.59 -0.54 -11.44
C LEU A 63 -4.80 -1.57 -12.55
N ILE A 64 -5.27 -2.75 -12.18
CA ILE A 64 -5.48 -3.87 -13.10
C ILE A 64 -6.86 -4.46 -12.81
N LYS A 65 -7.74 -4.47 -13.81
CA LYS A 65 -9.01 -5.20 -13.76
C LYS A 65 -8.75 -6.71 -13.76
N ILE A 66 -9.32 -7.40 -12.78
CA ILE A 66 -9.28 -8.87 -12.67
C ILE A 66 -10.55 -9.47 -13.23
N ASP A 67 -11.70 -8.96 -12.80
CA ASP A 67 -13.02 -9.38 -13.25
C ASP A 67 -14.00 -8.19 -13.16
N ASP A 68 -15.26 -8.38 -13.55
CA ASP A 68 -16.27 -7.32 -13.50
C ASP A 68 -16.59 -6.85 -12.09
N HIS A 69 -16.37 -7.66 -11.06
CA HIS A 69 -16.62 -7.32 -9.67
C HIS A 69 -15.33 -7.10 -8.87
N MET A 70 -14.16 -7.03 -9.53
CA MET A 70 -12.87 -7.07 -8.83
C MET A 70 -11.73 -6.41 -9.60
N GLY A 71 -10.89 -5.68 -8.86
CA GLY A 71 -9.65 -5.13 -9.38
C GLY A 71 -8.56 -5.03 -8.33
N ILE A 72 -7.34 -4.79 -8.79
CA ILE A 72 -6.16 -4.69 -7.93
C ILE A 72 -5.38 -3.41 -8.18
N GLY A 73 -4.75 -2.90 -7.12
CA GLY A 73 -3.72 -1.87 -7.13
C GLY A 73 -2.39 -2.47 -6.69
N ILE A 74 -1.30 -2.08 -7.33
CA ILE A 74 0.01 -2.74 -7.15
C ILE A 74 1.05 -1.76 -6.57
N ALA A 75 1.97 -2.26 -5.75
CA ALA A 75 3.20 -1.54 -5.40
C ALA A 75 4.39 -2.52 -5.33
N GLY A 76 5.52 -2.15 -5.94
CA GLY A 76 6.70 -3.02 -6.08
C GLY A 76 6.92 -3.47 -7.53
N LEU A 77 7.39 -4.70 -7.71
CA LEU A 77 7.77 -5.26 -9.01
C LEU A 77 6.55 -5.56 -9.90
N THR A 78 6.43 -4.82 -11.01
CA THR A 78 5.30 -4.97 -11.95
C THR A 78 5.29 -6.31 -12.68
N SER A 79 6.45 -6.94 -12.87
CA SER A 79 6.55 -8.28 -13.46
C SER A 79 5.83 -9.32 -12.60
N ASP A 80 6.06 -9.29 -11.30
CA ASP A 80 5.42 -10.18 -10.34
C ASP A 80 3.91 -9.89 -10.25
N ALA A 81 3.53 -8.60 -10.30
CA ALA A 81 2.14 -8.20 -10.37
C ALA A 81 1.40 -8.77 -11.59
N ARG A 82 2.07 -8.87 -12.74
CA ARG A 82 1.50 -9.49 -13.97
C ARG A 82 1.30 -10.99 -13.80
N VAL A 83 2.23 -11.69 -13.15
CA VAL A 83 2.08 -13.12 -12.85
C VAL A 83 0.88 -13.35 -11.94
N LEU A 84 0.76 -12.57 -10.86
CA LEU A 84 -0.34 -12.70 -9.91
C LEU A 84 -1.68 -12.31 -10.53
N SER A 85 -1.77 -11.20 -11.27
CA SER A 85 -3.02 -10.81 -11.94
C SER A 85 -3.50 -11.81 -12.99
N ASN A 86 -2.60 -12.43 -13.75
CA ASN A 86 -2.97 -13.49 -14.69
C ASN A 86 -3.48 -14.75 -13.97
N PHE A 87 -2.87 -15.09 -12.84
CA PHE A 87 -3.40 -16.15 -11.97
C PHE A 87 -4.79 -15.81 -11.45
N MET A 88 -5.02 -14.58 -10.96
CA MET A 88 -6.33 -14.14 -10.47
C MET A 88 -7.41 -14.18 -11.56
N ARG A 89 -7.08 -13.72 -12.78
CA ARG A 89 -8.00 -13.77 -13.92
C ARG A 89 -8.38 -15.20 -14.29
N SER A 90 -7.40 -16.11 -14.24
CA SER A 90 -7.64 -17.53 -14.54
C SER A 90 -8.58 -18.16 -13.52
N GLU A 91 -8.36 -17.89 -12.22
CA GLU A 91 -9.21 -18.38 -11.14
C GLU A 91 -10.62 -17.77 -11.16
N ALA A 92 -10.74 -16.47 -11.46
CA ALA A 92 -12.03 -15.80 -11.61
C ALA A 92 -12.85 -16.39 -12.78
N MET A 93 -12.21 -16.55 -13.95
CA MET A 93 -12.81 -17.17 -15.13
C MET A 93 -13.22 -18.62 -14.85
N ARG A 94 -12.38 -19.38 -14.14
CA ARG A 94 -12.67 -20.75 -13.74
C ARG A 94 -13.92 -20.84 -12.84
N SER A 95 -14.08 -19.90 -11.90
CA SER A 95 -15.27 -19.86 -11.05
C SER A 95 -16.53 -19.62 -11.87
N LYS A 96 -16.51 -18.65 -12.79
CA LYS A 96 -17.62 -18.38 -13.70
C LYS A 96 -17.94 -19.60 -14.57
N MET A 97 -16.93 -20.27 -15.11
CA MET A 97 -17.12 -21.44 -15.99
C MET A 97 -17.68 -22.67 -15.24
N LEU A 98 -17.24 -22.93 -14.01
CA LEU A 98 -17.62 -24.14 -13.26
C LEU A 98 -18.90 -23.97 -12.45
N TYR A 99 -19.14 -22.76 -11.93
CA TYR A 99 -20.18 -22.51 -10.94
C TYR A 99 -21.16 -21.42 -11.35
N ASP A 100 -20.99 -20.82 -12.53
CA ASP A 100 -21.81 -19.71 -13.05
C ASP A 100 -21.96 -18.53 -12.05
N ARG A 101 -20.91 -18.28 -11.27
CA ARG A 101 -20.90 -17.22 -10.25
C ARG A 101 -19.56 -16.50 -10.15
N PRO A 102 -19.56 -15.19 -9.82
CA PRO A 102 -18.36 -14.45 -9.50
C PRO A 102 -17.57 -15.12 -8.35
N LEU A 103 -16.24 -15.06 -8.44
CA LEU A 103 -15.36 -15.60 -7.40
C LEU A 103 -15.37 -14.68 -6.16
N PRO A 104 -15.73 -15.16 -4.96
CA PRO A 104 -15.71 -14.32 -3.75
C PRO A 104 -14.32 -13.73 -3.49
N THR A 105 -14.26 -12.48 -3.03
CA THR A 105 -13.00 -11.72 -2.93
C THR A 105 -12.02 -12.36 -1.95
N GLN A 106 -12.51 -12.81 -0.79
CA GLN A 106 -11.70 -13.54 0.19
C GLN A 106 -11.05 -14.80 -0.41
N ARG A 107 -11.76 -15.52 -1.30
CA ARG A 107 -11.29 -16.80 -1.84
C ARG A 107 -10.07 -16.61 -2.74
N ILE A 108 -10.06 -15.57 -3.58
CA ILE A 108 -8.90 -15.29 -4.42
C ILE A 108 -7.71 -14.76 -3.61
N VAL A 109 -7.97 -13.97 -2.57
CA VAL A 109 -6.94 -13.45 -1.69
C VAL A 109 -6.23 -14.58 -0.95
N ASN A 110 -6.97 -15.56 -0.43
CA ASN A 110 -6.40 -16.75 0.18
C ASN A 110 -5.57 -17.56 -0.84
N ALA A 111 -6.08 -17.74 -2.06
CA ALA A 111 -5.34 -18.44 -3.11
C ALA A 111 -4.03 -17.72 -3.50
N ILE A 112 -4.02 -16.38 -3.46
CA ILE A 112 -2.82 -15.57 -3.65
C ILE A 112 -1.84 -15.73 -2.49
N ALA A 113 -2.33 -15.70 -1.24
CA ALA A 113 -1.53 -15.89 -0.04
C ALA A 113 -0.83 -17.27 -0.07
N ASP A 114 -1.58 -18.34 -0.36
CA ASP A 114 -1.03 -19.70 -0.50
C ASP A 114 0.02 -19.76 -1.62
N LYS A 115 -0.27 -19.15 -2.78
CA LYS A 115 0.66 -19.09 -3.90
C LYS A 115 1.94 -18.32 -3.56
N ALA A 116 1.85 -17.26 -2.77
CA ALA A 116 2.98 -16.47 -2.31
C ALA A 116 3.81 -17.25 -1.27
N GLN A 117 3.14 -17.93 -0.34
CA GLN A 117 3.77 -18.72 0.72
C GLN A 117 4.67 -19.83 0.15
N VAL A 118 4.26 -20.50 -0.94
CA VAL A 118 5.11 -21.52 -1.59
C VAL A 118 6.47 -20.95 -2.01
N ASN A 119 6.48 -19.70 -2.46
CA ASN A 119 7.70 -19.01 -2.88
C ASN A 119 8.57 -18.52 -1.71
N THR A 120 8.08 -18.55 -0.47
CA THR A 120 8.84 -18.20 0.73
C THR A 120 9.49 -19.41 1.42
N GLN A 121 9.21 -20.63 0.97
CA GLN A 121 9.71 -21.84 1.61
C GLN A 121 10.56 -22.74 0.70
N GLN A 122 10.38 -22.64 -0.63
CA GLN A 122 11.10 -23.49 -1.58
C GLN A 122 12.47 -22.91 -1.94
N TYR A 123 13.52 -23.73 -1.78
CA TYR A 123 14.88 -23.40 -2.22
C TYR A 123 14.92 -23.08 -3.72
N GLY A 124 15.72 -22.09 -4.12
CA GLY A 124 15.84 -21.63 -5.50
C GLY A 124 14.66 -20.79 -6.02
N ARG A 125 13.61 -20.59 -5.21
CA ARG A 125 12.57 -19.59 -5.48
C ARG A 125 12.85 -18.31 -4.71
N ARG A 126 12.18 -17.24 -5.15
CA ARG A 126 12.15 -15.95 -4.44
C ARG A 126 10.72 -15.54 -4.11
N PRO A 127 10.50 -14.82 -3.00
CA PRO A 127 9.22 -14.17 -2.73
C PRO A 127 8.83 -13.23 -3.88
N TYR A 128 7.53 -13.01 -4.03
CA TYR A 128 7.04 -11.98 -4.95
C TYR A 128 7.40 -10.61 -4.38
N GLY A 129 8.06 -9.76 -5.16
CA GLY A 129 8.45 -8.41 -4.74
C GLY A 129 7.34 -7.38 -4.94
N VAL A 130 6.07 -7.76 -4.73
CA VAL A 130 4.91 -6.91 -4.96
C VAL A 130 3.90 -7.04 -3.82
N GLY A 131 3.38 -5.90 -3.37
CA GLY A 131 2.19 -5.81 -2.53
C GLY A 131 0.97 -5.50 -3.38
N LEU A 132 -0.15 -6.14 -3.08
CA LEU A 132 -1.42 -5.92 -3.76
C LEU A 132 -2.43 -5.33 -2.80
N LEU A 133 -3.16 -4.32 -3.27
CA LEU A 133 -4.47 -3.97 -2.72
C LEU A 133 -5.53 -4.57 -3.64
N VAL A 134 -6.39 -5.42 -3.11
CA VAL A 134 -7.46 -6.08 -3.85
C VAL A 134 -8.79 -5.48 -3.39
N ILE A 135 -9.55 -4.91 -4.32
CA ILE A 135 -10.93 -4.53 -4.06
C ILE A 135 -11.87 -5.45 -4.83
N GLY A 136 -12.99 -5.79 -4.21
CA GLY A 136 -14.04 -6.53 -4.86
C GLY A 136 -15.39 -6.24 -4.22
N TYR A 137 -16.45 -6.52 -4.95
CA TYR A 137 -17.82 -6.47 -4.45
C TYR A 137 -18.46 -7.84 -4.68
N ASP A 138 -18.87 -8.50 -3.60
CA ASP A 138 -19.57 -9.79 -3.67
C ASP A 138 -20.84 -9.78 -2.81
N GLU A 139 -21.46 -10.93 -2.60
CA GLU A 139 -22.72 -11.07 -1.85
C GLU A 139 -22.62 -10.53 -0.41
N THR A 140 -21.41 -10.46 0.15
CA THR A 140 -21.17 -9.92 1.50
C THR A 140 -20.85 -8.42 1.51
N GLY A 141 -20.79 -7.78 0.34
CA GLY A 141 -20.58 -6.35 0.16
C GLY A 141 -19.21 -5.99 -0.43
N PRO A 142 -18.76 -4.74 -0.25
CA PRO A 142 -17.46 -4.28 -0.71
C PRO A 142 -16.33 -4.73 0.23
N HIS A 143 -15.23 -5.17 -0.36
CA HIS A 143 -14.05 -5.63 0.34
C HIS A 143 -12.80 -4.88 -0.08
N LEU A 144 -11.87 -4.77 0.85
CA LEU A 144 -10.51 -4.30 0.61
C LEU A 144 -9.53 -5.23 1.34
N PHE A 145 -8.67 -5.88 0.59
CA PHE A 145 -7.60 -6.73 1.12
C PHE A 145 -6.23 -6.19 0.77
N GLU A 146 -5.27 -6.37 1.68
CA GLU A 146 -3.85 -6.28 1.38
C GLU A 146 -3.28 -7.70 1.25
N CYS A 147 -2.48 -7.95 0.20
CA CYS A 147 -1.62 -9.13 0.11
C CYS A 147 -0.15 -8.70 0.14
N SER A 148 0.60 -9.24 1.10
CA SER A 148 2.04 -8.96 1.29
C SER A 148 2.92 -10.05 0.65
N PRO A 149 4.14 -9.71 0.20
CA PRO A 149 5.19 -10.67 -0.18
C PRO A 149 5.45 -11.82 0.79
N SER A 150 5.17 -11.61 2.09
CA SER A 150 5.31 -12.62 3.15
C SER A 150 4.30 -13.77 3.05
N GLY A 151 3.30 -13.68 2.19
CA GLY A 151 2.17 -14.63 2.15
C GLY A 151 1.09 -14.33 3.19
N THR A 152 1.17 -13.19 3.88
CA THR A 152 0.10 -12.73 4.76
C THR A 152 -0.90 -11.87 3.99
N SER A 153 -2.17 -12.01 4.31
CA SER A 153 -3.25 -11.17 3.79
C SER A 153 -4.18 -10.72 4.91
N PHE A 154 -4.64 -9.47 4.83
CA PHE A 154 -5.54 -8.89 5.81
C PHE A 154 -6.64 -8.10 5.13
N GLU A 155 -7.83 -8.11 5.73
CA GLU A 155 -8.94 -7.25 5.33
C GLU A 155 -8.85 -5.90 6.05
N TYR A 156 -9.11 -4.82 5.33
CA TYR A 156 -9.03 -3.46 5.85
C TYR A 156 -10.28 -2.64 5.53
N TYR A 157 -10.54 -1.62 6.34
CA TYR A 157 -11.46 -0.52 5.99
C TYR A 157 -10.77 0.50 5.08
N ALA A 158 -9.48 0.71 5.33
CA ALA A 158 -8.62 1.64 4.62
C ALA A 158 -7.18 1.15 4.73
N MET A 159 -6.41 1.21 3.63
CA MET A 159 -5.00 0.83 3.65
C MET A 159 -4.20 1.61 2.59
N SER A 160 -2.93 1.85 2.87
CA SER A 160 -1.97 2.38 1.90
C SER A 160 -0.67 1.58 1.87
N ILE A 161 -0.21 1.29 0.65
CA ILE A 161 1.08 0.64 0.37
C ILE A 161 1.94 1.49 -0.56
N GLY A 162 3.24 1.20 -0.60
CA GLY A 162 4.21 1.95 -1.42
C GLY A 162 4.90 3.10 -0.71
N ALA A 163 5.62 3.91 -1.47
CA ALA A 163 6.48 4.96 -0.97
C ALA A 163 5.69 6.06 -0.25
N ARG A 164 6.16 6.41 0.96
CA ARG A 164 5.54 7.43 1.83
C ARG A 164 4.08 7.13 2.18
N SER A 165 3.69 5.85 2.19
CA SER A 165 2.34 5.43 2.57
C SER A 165 2.01 5.74 4.04
N GLN A 166 3.01 5.93 4.91
CA GLN A 166 2.76 6.28 6.31
C GLN A 166 1.97 7.58 6.46
N SER A 167 2.25 8.60 5.64
CA SER A 167 1.50 9.87 5.66
C SER A 167 0.03 9.65 5.28
N ALA A 168 -0.23 8.82 4.27
CA ALA A 168 -1.59 8.42 3.93
C ALA A 168 -2.26 7.64 5.07
N LYS A 169 -1.57 6.69 5.71
CA LYS A 169 -2.11 5.92 6.85
C LYS A 169 -2.54 6.84 7.99
N THR A 170 -1.72 7.84 8.35
CA THR A 170 -2.06 8.82 9.39
C THR A 170 -3.32 9.62 9.05
N TYR A 171 -3.52 9.98 7.78
CA TYR A 171 -4.78 10.59 7.34
C TYR A 171 -5.95 9.60 7.48
N LEU A 172 -5.79 8.38 6.95
CA LEU A 172 -6.83 7.37 6.94
C LEU A 172 -7.29 6.96 8.35
N GLU A 173 -6.36 6.87 9.30
CA GLU A 173 -6.66 6.59 10.70
C GLU A 173 -7.46 7.71 11.37
N ARG A 174 -7.18 8.97 11.01
CA ARG A 174 -7.88 10.15 11.55
C ARG A 174 -9.34 10.23 11.11
N TYR A 175 -9.62 9.85 9.87
CA TYR A 175 -10.95 9.97 9.26
C TYR A 175 -11.68 8.62 9.12
N ARG A 176 -11.22 7.58 9.82
CA ARG A 176 -11.74 6.20 9.68
C ARG A 176 -13.25 6.07 9.88
N GLU A 177 -13.83 6.92 10.74
CA GLU A 177 -15.25 6.87 11.10
C GLU A 177 -16.15 7.44 10.00
N ASP A 178 -15.58 8.26 9.12
CA ASP A 178 -16.31 8.90 8.02
C ASP A 178 -16.51 7.96 6.82
N PHE A 179 -15.79 6.83 6.75
CA PHE A 179 -15.77 5.98 5.55
C PHE A 179 -17.00 5.09 5.39
N THR A 180 -17.52 4.53 6.49
CA THR A 180 -18.58 3.49 6.48
C THR A 180 -19.82 3.93 5.70
N ASN A 181 -20.32 5.15 5.98
CA ASN A 181 -21.53 5.70 5.36
C ASN A 181 -21.23 6.69 4.21
N ALA A 182 -19.97 6.81 3.79
CA ALA A 182 -19.57 7.75 2.76
C ALA A 182 -20.23 7.42 1.41
N SER A 183 -20.69 8.46 0.72
CA SER A 183 -20.99 8.40 -0.70
C SER A 183 -19.72 8.11 -1.51
N LEU A 184 -19.89 7.70 -2.77
CA LEU A 184 -18.75 7.45 -3.66
C LEU A 184 -17.84 8.69 -3.79
N GLU A 185 -18.41 9.88 -3.93
CA GLU A 185 -17.65 11.12 -4.09
C GLU A 185 -16.88 11.50 -2.82
N GLU A 186 -17.49 11.34 -1.64
CA GLU A 186 -16.80 11.57 -0.35
C GLU A 186 -15.67 10.57 -0.13
N LEU A 187 -15.90 9.29 -0.43
CA LEU A 187 -14.89 8.24 -0.33
C LEU A 187 -13.70 8.53 -1.25
N VAL A 188 -13.97 8.94 -2.49
CA VAL A 188 -12.94 9.34 -3.46
C VAL A 188 -12.19 10.57 -2.98
N ARG A 189 -12.88 11.59 -2.44
CA ARG A 189 -12.26 12.80 -1.87
C ARG A 189 -11.29 12.45 -0.73
N HIS A 190 -11.70 11.60 0.21
CA HIS A 190 -10.83 11.14 1.30
C HIS A 190 -9.61 10.37 0.76
N GLY A 191 -9.81 9.51 -0.23
CA GLY A 191 -8.71 8.78 -0.84
C GLY A 191 -7.73 9.67 -1.60
N LEU A 192 -8.23 10.68 -2.30
CA LEU A 192 -7.40 11.65 -3.02
C LEU A 192 -6.60 12.52 -2.05
N GLN A 193 -7.22 12.94 -0.95
CA GLN A 193 -6.55 13.67 0.11
C GLN A 193 -5.41 12.84 0.72
N ALA A 194 -5.69 11.57 1.06
CA ALA A 194 -4.68 10.64 1.56
C ALA A 194 -3.55 10.43 0.53
N LEU A 195 -3.88 10.33 -0.76
CA LEU A 195 -2.89 10.14 -1.83
C LEU A 195 -1.99 11.36 -1.98
N ARG A 196 -2.57 12.56 -1.87
CA ARG A 196 -1.84 13.83 -1.95
C ARG A 196 -0.81 13.96 -0.82
N ASP A 197 -1.12 13.48 0.38
CA ASP A 197 -0.17 13.49 1.51
C ASP A 197 1.05 12.58 1.26
N THR A 198 1.00 11.68 0.27
CA THR A 198 2.17 10.89 -0.17
C THR A 198 3.06 11.60 -1.18
N LEU A 199 2.67 12.78 -1.68
CA LEU A 199 3.45 13.56 -2.65
C LEU A 199 4.55 14.41 -1.99
N GLN A 200 5.61 14.67 -2.76
CA GLN A 200 6.61 15.69 -2.41
C GLN A 200 5.95 17.08 -2.40
N GLN A 201 6.49 18.04 -1.64
CA GLN A 201 5.88 19.36 -1.41
C GLN A 201 5.52 20.12 -2.70
N ASP A 202 6.33 19.98 -3.75
CA ASP A 202 6.17 20.72 -5.01
C ASP A 202 5.38 19.95 -6.08
N LYS A 203 4.64 18.91 -5.70
CA LYS A 203 3.87 18.07 -6.62
C LYS A 203 2.42 17.96 -6.21
N ASP A 204 1.55 18.05 -7.20
CA ASP A 204 0.10 17.89 -7.08
C ASP A 204 -0.42 16.69 -7.88
N LEU A 205 -1.62 16.27 -7.53
CA LEU A 205 -2.36 15.25 -8.26
C LEU A 205 -2.92 15.85 -9.55
N ASN A 206 -2.83 15.11 -10.64
CA ASN A 206 -3.39 15.49 -11.93
C ASN A 206 -3.88 14.25 -12.70
N ILE A 207 -4.55 14.49 -13.82
CA ILE A 207 -5.14 13.44 -14.67
C ILE A 207 -4.13 12.41 -15.18
N ASN A 208 -2.85 12.79 -15.29
CA ASN A 208 -1.80 11.95 -15.86
C ASN A 208 -1.15 11.06 -14.79
N ASN A 209 -0.94 11.60 -13.58
CA ASN A 209 -0.26 10.90 -12.50
C ASN A 209 -1.20 10.14 -11.56
N THR A 210 -2.52 10.30 -11.68
CA THR A 210 -3.49 9.65 -10.80
C THR A 210 -4.33 8.64 -11.58
N SER A 211 -4.75 7.58 -10.90
CA SER A 211 -5.61 6.52 -11.42
C SER A 211 -6.60 6.14 -10.32
N LEU A 212 -7.88 6.03 -10.66
CA LEU A 212 -8.97 5.68 -9.76
C LEU A 212 -9.63 4.38 -10.23
N GLY A 213 -9.79 3.42 -9.33
CA GLY A 213 -10.54 2.19 -9.55
C GLY A 213 -11.76 2.19 -8.64
N ILE A 214 -12.93 1.86 -9.17
CA ILE A 214 -14.20 1.89 -8.43
C ILE A 214 -14.91 0.56 -8.62
N VAL A 215 -15.42 -0.02 -7.54
CA VAL A 215 -16.37 -1.15 -7.58
C VAL A 215 -17.40 -0.99 -6.46
N GLY A 216 -18.62 -1.45 -6.67
CA GLY A 216 -19.64 -1.40 -5.62
C GLY A 216 -21.02 -1.86 -6.07
N GLU A 217 -22.01 -1.55 -5.25
CA GLU A 217 -23.42 -1.86 -5.50
C GLU A 217 -23.87 -1.28 -6.86
N GLY A 218 -24.22 -2.16 -7.79
CA GLY A 218 -24.64 -1.79 -9.14
C GLY A 218 -23.52 -1.20 -10.02
N HIS A 219 -22.26 -1.23 -9.58
CA HIS A 219 -21.12 -0.65 -10.28
C HIS A 219 -20.02 -1.69 -10.52
N PRO A 220 -19.82 -2.17 -11.77
CA PRO A 220 -18.72 -3.07 -12.06
C PRO A 220 -17.37 -2.36 -11.86
N PHE A 221 -16.30 -3.12 -11.70
CA PHE A 221 -14.96 -2.59 -11.57
C PHE A 221 -14.58 -1.79 -12.82
N GLU A 222 -14.41 -0.49 -12.63
CA GLU A 222 -14.04 0.48 -13.65
C GLU A 222 -12.75 1.20 -13.22
N ILE A 223 -11.88 1.44 -14.19
CA ILE A 223 -10.68 2.28 -14.01
C ILE A 223 -10.93 3.61 -14.70
N VAL A 224 -10.95 4.69 -13.91
CA VAL A 224 -11.12 6.07 -14.36
C VAL A 224 -9.75 6.75 -14.45
N GLU A 225 -9.38 7.19 -15.65
CA GLU A 225 -8.14 7.90 -15.97
C GLU A 225 -8.39 9.00 -17.01
N GLY A 226 -7.45 9.94 -17.16
CA GLY A 226 -7.54 11.01 -18.15
C GLY A 226 -8.61 12.04 -17.79
N GLU A 227 -9.30 12.57 -18.80
CA GLU A 227 -10.29 13.66 -18.62
C GLU A 227 -11.44 13.27 -17.68
N ALA A 228 -11.86 12.01 -17.69
CA ALA A 228 -12.92 11.53 -16.79
C ALA A 228 -12.54 11.60 -15.31
N LEU A 229 -11.25 11.66 -14.99
CA LEU A 229 -10.75 11.80 -13.62
C LEU A 229 -10.86 13.24 -13.11
N GLN A 230 -10.95 14.23 -14.01
CA GLN A 230 -10.96 15.66 -13.64
C GLN A 230 -12.08 15.98 -12.66
N ARG A 231 -13.30 15.46 -12.91
CA ARG A 231 -14.46 15.66 -12.01
C ARG A 231 -14.19 15.27 -10.55
N TYR A 232 -13.36 14.25 -10.34
CA TYR A 232 -13.01 13.77 -9.01
C TYR A 232 -11.87 14.57 -8.39
N LEU A 233 -10.92 15.04 -9.20
CA LEU A 233 -9.85 15.92 -8.73
C LEU A 233 -10.40 17.25 -8.27
N ASP A 234 -11.45 17.77 -8.92
CA ASP A 234 -12.11 19.01 -8.54
C ASP A 234 -12.75 18.93 -7.13
N LEU A 235 -13.07 17.72 -6.64
CA LEU A 235 -13.58 17.49 -5.28
C LEU A 235 -12.57 17.80 -4.18
N LEU A 236 -11.26 17.88 -4.49
CA LEU A 236 -10.24 18.24 -3.50
C LEU A 236 -10.35 19.71 -3.05
N GLY A 237 -10.93 20.59 -3.88
CA GLY A 237 -10.99 22.03 -3.66
C GLY A 237 -9.60 22.71 -3.54
N GLU A 238 -9.58 24.04 -3.57
CA GLU A 238 -8.34 24.82 -3.37
C GLU A 238 -7.90 24.87 -1.88
N ASP A 239 -8.83 24.58 -0.96
CA ASP A 239 -8.71 24.92 0.47
C ASP A 239 -8.31 23.75 1.38
N THR A 240 -8.08 22.57 0.82
CA THR A 240 -7.53 21.48 1.62
C THR A 240 -6.03 21.70 1.74
N GLY A 241 -5.56 22.33 2.82
CA GLY A 241 -4.15 22.28 3.18
C GLY A 241 -3.69 20.82 3.36
N ARG A 242 -2.41 20.52 3.08
CA ARG A 242 -1.81 19.23 3.49
C ARG A 242 -2.04 19.06 4.98
N THR A 243 -2.48 17.88 5.40
CA THR A 243 -2.79 17.65 6.81
C THR A 243 -1.48 17.74 7.60
N ARG A 244 -1.23 18.87 8.27
CA ARG A 244 -0.04 19.02 9.11
C ARG A 244 -0.09 17.94 10.19
N ALA A 245 0.96 17.14 10.27
CA ALA A 245 1.16 16.20 11.38
C ALA A 245 1.46 17.03 12.65
N THR A 246 0.43 17.56 13.30
CA THR A 246 0.55 18.01 14.69
C THR A 246 0.45 16.77 15.56
N GLY A 247 1.55 16.41 16.23
CA GLY A 247 1.56 15.39 17.27
C GLY A 247 0.58 15.74 18.40
N PRO A 248 0.16 14.76 19.21
CA PRO A 248 -0.79 15.02 20.29
C PRO A 248 -0.09 15.77 21.42
N GLY A 249 -0.36 17.08 21.53
CA GLY A 249 0.10 17.92 22.65
C GLY A 249 0.71 19.24 22.21
N GLY A 250 -0.12 20.26 22.02
CA GLY A 250 0.36 21.63 21.82
C GLY A 250 -0.79 22.62 21.65
N ALA A 251 -1.16 23.31 22.72
CA ALA A 251 -2.06 24.46 22.68
C ALA A 251 -1.47 25.59 21.80
N PRO A 252 -2.29 26.48 21.22
CA PRO A 252 -1.79 27.48 20.27
C PRO A 252 -1.05 28.59 21.02
N ALA A 253 0.23 28.76 20.74
CA ALA A 253 0.98 29.95 21.15
C ALA A 253 0.88 31.02 20.06
N ASN A 254 0.39 32.18 20.49
CA ASN A 254 0.18 33.39 19.73
C ASN A 254 1.48 33.92 19.10
N THR A 255 1.36 34.55 17.94
CA THR A 255 2.45 35.22 17.21
C THR A 255 3.08 36.35 18.01
N SER A 256 4.42 36.38 18.08
CA SER A 256 5.17 37.64 18.15
C SER A 256 6.54 37.51 17.49
N SER A 257 6.86 38.53 16.71
CA SER A 257 8.08 38.77 15.94
C SER A 257 9.32 38.96 16.81
N GLY A 258 10.46 38.41 16.40
CA GLY A 258 11.77 38.72 17.00
C GLY A 258 12.97 38.06 16.30
N SER A 259 13.73 38.89 15.57
CA SER A 259 15.13 38.83 15.13
C SER A 259 16.05 37.61 15.44
N ASN A 260 16.80 37.23 14.39
CA ASN A 260 18.18 36.70 14.31
C ASN A 260 18.92 36.36 15.62
N ASN A 261 19.49 35.14 15.68
CA ASN A 261 20.94 34.95 15.79
C ASN A 261 21.36 33.49 15.58
N ASP A 262 22.51 33.34 14.92
CA ASP A 262 23.30 32.11 14.76
C ASP A 262 23.63 31.45 16.10
N SER A 263 23.55 30.11 16.17
CA SER A 263 24.52 29.23 16.85
C SER A 263 24.05 27.77 16.75
N GLU A 264 24.87 26.92 16.13
CA GLU A 264 24.79 25.47 16.27
C GLU A 264 25.03 25.05 17.73
N PRO A 265 24.34 24.02 18.24
CA PRO A 265 24.85 23.23 19.35
C PRO A 265 25.24 21.83 18.88
N SER A 266 26.52 21.53 19.08
CA SER A 266 27.12 20.20 19.14
C SER A 266 26.55 19.41 20.32
N ASP A 267 26.11 18.17 20.11
CA ASP A 267 25.68 17.27 21.19
C ASP A 267 26.66 16.07 21.31
N PRO A 268 27.32 15.89 22.46
CA PRO A 268 28.20 14.76 22.75
C PRO A 268 27.43 13.68 23.54
N ALA A 269 26.95 12.64 22.86
CA ALA A 269 26.35 11.48 23.54
C ALA A 269 26.55 10.19 22.74
N ALA A 270 27.81 9.74 22.66
CA ALA A 270 28.16 8.37 22.31
C ALA A 270 29.17 7.86 23.33
N ALA A 271 28.67 7.36 24.47
CA ALA A 271 29.51 6.66 25.43
C ALA A 271 28.69 5.69 26.30
N VAL A 272 29.03 4.41 26.14
CA VAL A 272 29.00 3.31 27.12
C VAL A 272 27.63 2.73 27.51
N LEU A 273 27.41 1.47 27.13
CA LEU A 273 26.93 0.37 27.99
C LEU A 273 27.19 -0.96 27.25
N PHE A 274 28.42 -1.47 27.39
CA PHE A 274 28.74 -2.88 27.18
C PHE A 274 28.90 -3.49 28.57
N GLU A 275 28.00 -4.37 28.97
CA GLU A 275 28.23 -5.30 30.08
C GLU A 275 28.26 -6.70 29.48
N ALA A 276 29.40 -7.37 29.69
CA ALA A 276 29.70 -8.68 29.18
C ALA A 276 28.84 -9.73 29.90
N ALA A 277 28.21 -10.63 29.13
CA ALA A 277 27.70 -11.88 29.66
C ALA A 277 28.82 -12.93 29.57
N ASP A 278 29.18 -13.52 30.71
CA ASP A 278 30.17 -14.59 30.82
C ASP A 278 29.75 -15.85 30.03
N PRO A 279 30.72 -16.60 29.46
CA PRO A 279 30.44 -17.87 28.80
C PRO A 279 30.06 -18.94 29.83
N MET A 280 28.98 -19.66 29.54
CA MET A 280 28.47 -20.78 30.33
C MET A 280 29.45 -21.97 30.19
N ASP A 281 30.08 -22.36 31.30
CA ASP A 281 30.89 -23.57 31.41
C ASP A 281 30.05 -24.81 31.09
N THR A 282 30.57 -25.65 30.19
CA THR A 282 30.04 -27.00 29.94
C THR A 282 31.16 -27.98 30.22
N ASP A 283 31.17 -28.53 31.43
CA ASP A 283 31.98 -29.69 31.80
C ASP A 283 31.06 -30.87 32.16
N ASN A 284 31.27 -31.98 31.43
CA ASN A 284 30.87 -33.38 31.62
C ASN A 284 29.40 -33.76 31.89
#